data_AF-A0A7U2NFB9-F1
#
_entry.id   AF-A0A7U2NFB9-F1
#
_cell.length_a   1.000
_cell.length_b   1.000
_cell.length_c   1.000
_cell.angle_alpha   90.00
_cell.angle_beta   90.00
_cell.angle_gamma   90.00
#
_symmetry.space_group_name_H-M   'P 1'
#
loop_
_entity.id
_entity.type
_entity.pdbx_description
1 polymer ?
#
loop_
_entity_poly.entity_id
_entity_poly.type
_entity_poly.pdbx_seq_one_letter_code
_entity_poly.pdbx_strand_id
1 'polypeptide(L)'
;MSVLSLEKFVATIEAIQGQIFLDKHNAELINEVFNGSFSGYDNTAIIKSNISLLQEWFPKDGNGHCEIEHYCFELNFGRISEDIIITPENLYDRLMLDVVKPFAHA
;
A
#
# COMPACT_ATOMS: atom_id res chain seq x y z
N MET A 1 20.37 10.39 1.01
CA MET A 1 19.39 9.58 0.24
C MET A 1 18.72 10.48 -0.77
N SER A 2 18.53 10.04 -2.01
CA SER A 2 17.67 10.73 -2.96
C SER A 2 16.21 10.55 -2.55
N VAL A 3 15.42 11.61 -2.62
CA VAL A 3 13.97 11.57 -2.41
C VAL A 3 13.35 10.62 -3.43
N LEU A 4 12.49 9.69 -2.99
CA LEU A 4 11.70 8.84 -3.88
C LEU A 4 10.78 9.72 -4.72
N SER A 5 10.76 9.61 -6.05
CA SER A 5 9.87 10.45 -6.86
C SER A 5 8.41 10.01 -6.72
N LEU A 6 7.49 10.97 -6.83
CA LEU A 6 6.03 10.72 -6.85
C LEU A 6 5.68 9.62 -7.85
N GLU A 7 6.19 9.72 -9.08
CA GLU A 7 5.95 8.73 -10.14
C GLU A 7 6.32 7.30 -9.71
N LYS A 8 7.49 7.12 -9.08
CA LYS A 8 7.94 5.80 -8.62
C LYS A 8 7.10 5.31 -7.44
N PHE A 9 6.71 6.21 -6.54
CA PHE A 9 5.83 5.89 -5.43
C PHE A 9 4.46 5.40 -5.93
N VAL A 10 3.79 6.19 -6.77
CA VAL A 10 2.48 5.87 -7.35
C VAL A 10 2.54 4.54 -8.09
N ALA A 11 3.51 4.38 -8.99
CA ALA A 11 3.68 3.14 -9.75
C ALA A 11 3.89 1.92 -8.84
N THR A 12 4.58 2.08 -7.71
CA THR A 12 4.78 0.98 -6.74
C THR A 12 3.47 0.63 -6.02
N ILE A 13 2.70 1.63 -5.58
CA ILE A 13 1.41 1.41 -4.92
C ILE A 13 0.41 0.76 -5.86
N GLU A 14 0.30 1.25 -7.09
CA GLU A 14 -0.58 0.69 -8.12
C GLU A 14 -0.18 -0.75 -8.49
N ALA A 15 1.12 -1.05 -8.57
CA ALA A 15 1.60 -2.41 -8.81
C ALA A 15 1.23 -3.36 -7.67
N ILE A 16 1.37 -2.93 -6.40
CA ILE A 16 0.94 -3.70 -5.23
C ILE A 16 -0.57 -3.97 -5.31
N GLN A 17 -1.36 -2.93 -5.57
CA GLN A 17 -2.82 -3.04 -5.69
C GLN A 17 -3.24 -3.99 -6.81
N GLY A 18 -2.67 -3.82 -8.01
CA GLY A 18 -2.96 -4.62 -9.18
C GLY A 18 -2.64 -6.10 -8.96
N GLN A 19 -1.50 -6.40 -8.32
CA GLN A 19 -1.13 -7.78 -8.00
C GLN A 19 -2.13 -8.42 -7.02
N ILE A 20 -2.55 -7.71 -5.97
CA ILE A 20 -3.55 -8.21 -5.02
C ILE A 20 -4.87 -8.54 -5.72
N PHE A 21 -5.35 -7.64 -6.58
CA PHE A 21 -6.62 -7.86 -7.27
C PHE A 21 -6.55 -8.98 -8.29
N LEU A 22 -5.47 -9.05 -9.08
CA LEU A 22 -5.28 -10.11 -10.07
C LEU A 22 -5.25 -11.49 -9.40
N ASP A 23 -4.53 -11.62 -8.30
CA ASP A 23 -4.40 -12.92 -7.62
C ASP A 23 -5.66 -13.32 -6.87
N LYS A 24 -6.37 -12.35 -6.29
CA LYS A 24 -7.71 -12.59 -5.74
C LYS A 24 -8.66 -13.10 -6.83
N HIS A 25 -8.68 -12.45 -7.99
CA HIS A 25 -9.51 -12.85 -9.12
C HIS A 25 -9.13 -14.25 -9.64
N ASN A 26 -7.85 -14.54 -9.78
CA ASN A 26 -7.38 -15.87 -10.19
C ASN A 26 -7.78 -16.95 -9.17
N ALA A 27 -7.68 -16.67 -7.86
CA ALA A 27 -8.11 -17.58 -6.82
C ALA A 27 -9.64 -17.81 -6.88
N GLU A 28 -10.44 -16.78 -7.13
CA GLU A 28 -11.89 -16.90 -7.35
C GLU A 28 -12.21 -17.81 -8.55
N LEU A 29 -11.55 -17.60 -9.70
CA LEU A 29 -11.73 -18.44 -10.89
C LEU A 29 -11.36 -19.92 -10.64
N ILE A 30 -10.27 -20.17 -9.92
CA ILE A 30 -9.87 -21.53 -9.55
C ILE A 30 -10.93 -22.17 -8.64
N ASN A 31 -11.44 -21.44 -7.65
CA ASN A 31 -12.53 -21.94 -6.78
C ASN A 31 -13.78 -22.31 -7.59
N GLU A 32 -14.17 -21.47 -8.57
CA GLU A 32 -15.32 -21.72 -9.44
C GLU A 32 -15.14 -22.99 -10.29
N VAL A 33 -13.97 -23.18 -10.90
CA VAL A 33 -13.69 -24.34 -11.77
C VAL A 33 -13.65 -25.65 -10.99
N PHE A 34 -13.09 -25.64 -9.77
CA PHE A 34 -12.80 -26.85 -9.01
C PHE A 34 -13.84 -27.17 -7.92
N ASN A 35 -14.95 -26.42 -7.82
CA ASN A 35 -16.05 -26.64 -6.86
C ASN A 35 -15.55 -26.88 -5.42
N GLY A 36 -14.50 -26.16 -5.00
CA GLY A 36 -13.79 -26.46 -3.75
C GLY A 36 -12.93 -25.32 -3.26
N SER A 37 -12.82 -25.25 -1.93
CA SER A 37 -12.24 -24.22 -1.07
C SER A 37 -10.73 -24.00 -1.23
N PHE A 38 -10.31 -23.58 -2.42
CA PHE A 38 -8.97 -23.07 -2.66
C PHE A 38 -8.82 -21.69 -1.99
N SER A 39 -8.36 -21.68 -0.73
CA SER A 39 -7.97 -20.47 -0.02
C SER A 39 -6.53 -20.12 -0.39
N GLY A 40 -6.28 -19.65 -1.61
CA GLY A 40 -4.91 -19.62 -2.12
C GLY A 40 -4.55 -18.40 -2.95
N TYR A 41 -4.55 -17.21 -2.35
CA TYR A 41 -3.62 -16.17 -2.76
C TYR A 41 -2.82 -15.76 -1.51
N ASP A 42 -1.52 -16.06 -1.47
CA ASP A 42 -0.64 -15.59 -0.40
C ASP A 42 0.59 -14.90 -0.99
N ASN A 43 0.40 -13.65 -1.38
CA ASN A 43 1.49 -12.76 -1.80
C ASN A 43 2.01 -11.90 -0.66
N THR A 44 1.67 -12.26 0.58
CA THR A 44 1.99 -11.47 1.76
C THR A 44 3.48 -11.20 1.84
N ALA A 45 4.34 -12.16 1.46
CA ALA A 45 5.79 -12.00 1.47
C ALA A 45 6.29 -10.92 0.50
N ILE A 46 5.80 -10.90 -0.75
CA ILE A 46 6.22 -9.94 -1.77
C ILE A 46 5.70 -8.55 -1.42
N ILE A 47 4.42 -8.46 -1.03
CA ILE A 47 3.79 -7.19 -0.65
C ILE A 47 4.52 -6.58 0.57
N LYS A 48 4.78 -7.39 1.61
CA LYS A 48 5.55 -6.94 2.78
C LYS A 48 6.95 -6.49 2.42
N SER A 49 7.61 -7.14 1.47
CA SER A 49 8.95 -6.74 1.03
C SER A 49 8.91 -5.38 0.34
N ASN A 50 7.96 -5.14 -0.56
CA ASN A 50 7.77 -3.84 -1.21
C ASN A 50 7.42 -2.74 -0.20
N ILE A 51 6.55 -3.03 0.77
CA ILE A 51 6.24 -2.08 1.85
C ILE A 51 7.48 -1.80 2.71
N SER A 52 8.26 -2.82 3.05
CA SER A 52 9.50 -2.66 3.83
C SER A 52 10.50 -1.76 3.11
N LEU A 53 10.61 -1.89 1.78
CA LEU A 53 11.42 -0.99 0.97
C LEU A 53 10.90 0.45 1.03
N LEU A 54 9.58 0.66 0.85
CA LEU A 54 8.99 2.00 0.96
C LEU A 54 9.20 2.62 2.35
N GLN A 55 9.24 1.80 3.41
CA GLN A 55 9.53 2.24 4.78
C GLN A 55 10.94 2.78 4.98
N GLU A 56 11.90 2.52 4.08
CA GLU A 56 13.22 3.17 4.12
C GLU A 56 13.10 4.68 3.88
N TRP A 57 12.12 5.12 3.10
CA TRP A 57 11.82 6.54 2.86
C TRP A 57 10.74 7.09 3.79
N PHE A 58 9.78 6.24 4.18
CA PHE A 58 8.62 6.60 5.00
C PHE A 58 8.54 5.68 6.23
N PRO A 59 9.40 5.90 7.23
CA PRO A 59 9.50 5.01 8.38
C PRO A 59 8.22 5.03 9.22
N LYS A 60 8.06 3.99 10.04
CA LYS A 60 7.01 3.94 11.05
C LYS A 60 7.17 5.08 12.06
N ASP A 61 6.06 5.54 12.62
CA ASP A 61 6.09 6.54 13.68
C ASP A 61 6.58 5.96 15.02
N GLY A 62 6.67 6.81 16.05
CA GLY A 62 7.12 6.39 17.39
C GLY A 62 6.21 5.36 18.09
N ASN A 63 5.01 5.13 17.58
CA ASN A 63 4.06 4.14 18.08
C ASN A 63 4.05 2.86 17.23
N GLY A 64 4.89 2.79 16.19
CA GLY A 64 4.95 1.66 15.26
C GLY A 64 3.88 1.69 14.17
N HIS A 65 3.16 2.81 13.99
CA HIS A 65 2.18 2.98 12.91
C HIS A 65 2.90 3.21 11.58
N CYS A 66 2.43 2.54 10.53
CA CYS A 66 2.89 2.79 9.16
C CYS A 66 1.71 3.26 8.30
N GLU A 67 1.77 4.52 7.87
CA GLU A 67 0.70 5.11 7.07
C GLU A 67 0.51 4.37 5.73
N ILE A 68 1.59 3.82 5.15
CA ILE A 68 1.52 3.02 3.93
C ILE A 68 0.79 1.69 4.17
N GLU A 69 1.06 1.00 5.29
CA GLU A 69 0.35 -0.24 5.65
C GLU A 69 -1.13 0.06 5.89
N HIS A 70 -1.43 1.13 6.64
CA HIS A 70 -2.79 1.57 6.91
C HIS A 70 -3.56 1.87 5.61
N TYR A 71 -2.97 2.64 4.70
CA TYR A 71 -3.58 2.95 3.41
C TYR A 71 -3.86 1.70 2.57
N CYS A 72 -2.88 0.79 2.45
CA CYS A 72 -3.01 -0.40 1.61
C CYS A 72 -4.01 -1.42 2.19
N PHE A 73 -3.97 -1.66 3.50
CA PHE A 73 -4.71 -2.78 4.11
C PHE A 73 -5.97 -2.37 4.84
N GLU A 74 -5.95 -1.27 5.60
CA GLU A 74 -7.09 -0.85 6.42
C GLU A 74 -8.06 0.03 5.63
N LEU A 75 -7.53 0.90 4.76
CA LEU A 75 -8.32 1.72 3.86
C LEU A 75 -8.59 1.07 2.50
N ASN A 76 -8.14 -0.17 2.28
CA ASN A 76 -8.28 -0.88 1.00
C ASN A 76 -7.87 0.01 -0.19
N PHE A 77 -6.65 0.55 -0.14
CA PHE A 77 -6.10 1.49 -1.10
C PHE A 77 -6.89 2.80 -1.19
N GLY A 78 -7.18 3.38 -0.02
CA GLY A 78 -7.78 4.72 0.11
C GLY A 78 -9.30 4.78 -0.03
N ARG A 79 -9.98 3.63 -0.16
CA ARG A 79 -11.45 3.53 -0.21
C ARG A 79 -12.07 3.69 1.18
N ILE A 80 -12.21 4.93 1.62
CA ILE A 80 -12.85 5.29 2.90
C ILE A 80 -14.36 5.07 2.83
N SER A 81 -14.97 5.38 1.68
CA SER A 81 -16.37 5.10 1.37
C SER A 81 -16.54 4.85 -0.13
N GLU A 82 -17.75 4.55 -0.60
CA GLU A 82 -18.00 4.38 -2.04
C GLU A 82 -17.71 5.66 -2.84
N ASP A 83 -17.88 6.83 -2.21
CA ASP A 83 -17.73 8.15 -2.86
C ASP A 83 -16.41 8.86 -2.53
N ILE A 84 -15.64 8.38 -1.55
CA ILE A 84 -14.40 9.01 -1.09
C ILE A 84 -13.24 8.04 -1.26
N ILE A 85 -12.35 8.38 -2.20
CA ILE A 85 -11.14 7.63 -2.50
C ILE A 85 -9.94 8.58 -2.31
N ILE A 86 -9.07 8.25 -1.35
CA ILE A 86 -7.74 8.85 -1.26
C ILE A 86 -6.88 8.22 -2.35
N THR A 87 -6.25 9.02 -3.19
CA THR A 87 -5.36 8.49 -4.25
C THR A 87 -3.93 8.28 -3.72
N PRO A 88 -3.09 7.48 -4.41
CA PRO A 88 -1.68 7.34 -4.07
C PRO A 88 -0.92 8.67 -4.09
N GLU A 89 -1.29 9.62 -4.95
CA GLU A 89 -0.73 10.98 -4.96
C GLU A 89 -1.06 11.72 -3.66
N ASN A 90 -2.32 11.65 -3.19
CA ASN A 90 -2.72 12.28 -1.94
C ASN A 90 -1.97 11.67 -0.74
N LEU A 91 -1.74 10.36 -0.75
CA LEU A 91 -0.92 9.69 0.25
C LEU A 91 0.53 10.21 0.21
N TYR A 92 1.13 10.29 -0.97
CA TYR A 92 2.50 10.77 -1.12
C TYR A 92 2.66 12.21 -0.61
N ASP A 93 1.74 13.10 -0.97
CA ASP A 93 1.77 14.49 -0.50
C ASP A 93 1.71 14.58 1.03
N ARG A 94 0.84 13.78 1.67
CA ARG A 94 0.75 13.70 3.14
C ARG A 94 2.05 13.21 3.76
N LEU A 95 2.60 12.12 3.24
CA LEU A 95 3.87 11.54 3.72
C LEU A 95 5.02 12.54 3.60
N MET A 96 5.09 13.28 2.50
CA MET A 96 6.14 14.28 2.28
C MET A 96 5.99 15.49 3.23
N LEU A 97 4.77 15.91 3.55
CA LEU A 97 4.53 16.97 4.55
C LEU A 97 5.02 16.55 5.95
N ASP A 98 4.84 15.28 6.32
CA ASP A 98 5.25 14.77 7.62
C ASP A 98 6.77 14.52 7.70
N VAL A 99 7.41 14.13 6.59
CA VAL A 99 8.88 14.02 6.47
C VAL A 99 9.59 15.38 6.52
N VAL A 100 8.92 16.47 6.13
CA VAL A 100 9.50 17.83 6.13
C VAL A 100 9.32 18.55 7.49
N LYS A 101 8.32 18.16 8.29
CA LYS A 101 8.07 18.71 9.63
C LYS A 101 9.07 18.40 10.76
N PRO A 102 10.02 17.44 10.71
CA PRO A 102 10.89 17.16 11.86
C PRO A 102 11.82 18.31 12.25
N PHE A 103 11.95 19.36 11.44
CA PHE A 103 12.87 20.48 11.67
C PHE A 103 12.20 21.80 12.08
N ALA A 104 10.88 21.81 12.34
CA ALA A 104 10.13 23.04 12.60
C ALA A 104 9.74 23.28 14.08
N HIS A 105 10.35 22.57 15.03
CA HIS A 105 10.25 22.90 16.45
C HIS A 105 11.62 23.10 17.08
N ALA A 106 11.86 24.37 17.41
CA ALA A 106 12.91 24.88 18.28
C ALA A 106 12.80 24.37 19.71
#